data_AF-A0A377YYU4-F1
#
_entry.id   AF-A0A377YYU4-F1
#
_cell.length_a   1.000
_cell.length_b   1.000
_cell.length_c   1.000
_cell.angle_alpha   90.00
_cell.angle_beta   90.00
_cell.angle_gamma   90.00
#
_symmetry.space_group_name_H-M   'P 1'
#
loop_
_entity.id
_entity.type
_entity.pdbx_description
1 polymer ?
#
loop_
_entity_poly.entity_id
_entity_poly.type
_entity_poly.pdbx_seq_one_letter_code
_entity_poly.pdbx_strand_id
1 'polypeptide(L)'
;MPRATICALLLITAFFCFTSWSLVQAYGFDEIVAIASKDPGNFVFNITRQYVGQWAVDTMSVLLITSLFAATLAFHNNISRYLFSISRDGLIWKELCKTHPTNCTPHNASHLHSVILLLLLAGMGSAELDPMVHIFAIGSAVATLCILILQLGVSAAVVLFFRRVATDDSRFQVFWAPLLSMICMTLTIILVVNNLQSLSGSDSRVVKMIPWFIAACALAGYGMSLKRGMKVAVIKK
;
A
#
# COMPACT_ATOMS: atom_id res chain seq x y z
N MET A 1 0.14 21.82 -6.26
CA MET A 1 0.04 20.39 -5.90
C MET A 1 -0.80 20.10 -4.65
N PRO A 2 -0.69 20.81 -3.50
CA PRO A 2 -1.40 20.43 -2.26
C PRO A 2 -2.92 20.36 -2.39
N ARG A 3 -3.53 21.33 -3.10
CA ARG A 3 -5.00 21.42 -3.25
C ARG A 3 -5.58 20.21 -3.98
N ALA A 4 -4.92 19.73 -5.03
CA ALA A 4 -5.39 18.56 -5.79
C ALA A 4 -5.41 17.30 -4.92
N THR A 5 -4.36 17.07 -4.12
CA THR A 5 -4.28 15.92 -3.20
C THR A 5 -5.33 16.02 -2.10
N ILE A 6 -5.57 17.21 -1.54
CA ILE A 6 -6.61 17.41 -0.50
C ILE A 6 -8.00 17.17 -1.08
N CYS A 7 -8.30 17.72 -2.27
CA CYS A 7 -9.59 17.49 -2.94
C CYS A 7 -9.81 16.01 -3.24
N ALA A 8 -8.79 15.30 -3.75
CA ALA A 8 -8.87 13.86 -4.00
C ALA A 8 -9.13 13.07 -2.71
N LEU A 9 -8.42 13.38 -1.62
CA LEU A 9 -8.60 12.72 -0.33
C LEU A 9 -10.02 12.91 0.22
N LEU A 10 -10.54 14.15 0.19
CA LEU A 10 -11.89 14.45 0.66
C LEU A 10 -12.95 13.73 -0.16
N LEU A 11 -12.81 13.72 -1.49
CA LEU A 11 -13.75 13.03 -2.38
C LEU A 11 -13.77 11.52 -2.11
N ILE A 12 -12.60 10.88 -2.02
CA ILE A 12 -12.49 9.45 -1.75
C ILE A 12 -13.06 9.12 -0.36
N THR A 13 -12.77 9.93 0.65
CA THR A 13 -13.26 9.71 2.03
C THR A 13 -14.78 9.86 2.11
N ALA A 14 -15.33 10.89 1.48
CA ALA A 14 -16.78 11.11 1.43
C ALA A 14 -17.49 9.97 0.70
N PHE A 15 -16.95 9.54 -0.45
CA PHE A 15 -17.51 8.42 -1.20
C PHE A 15 -17.42 7.10 -0.42
N PHE A 16 -16.29 6.85 0.26
CA PHE A 16 -16.12 5.67 1.12
C PHE A 16 -17.12 5.67 2.29
N CYS A 17 -17.32 6.81 2.95
CA CYS A 17 -18.29 6.94 4.05
C CYS A 17 -19.72 6.72 3.55
N PHE A 18 -20.08 7.36 2.43
CA PHE A 18 -21.40 7.23 1.82
C PHE A 18 -21.70 5.78 1.41
N THR A 19 -20.77 5.13 0.71
CA THR A 19 -20.92 3.73 0.28
C THR A 19 -21.00 2.78 1.46
N SER A 20 -20.14 2.93 2.47
CA SER A 20 -20.18 2.11 3.69
C SER A 20 -21.52 2.26 4.42
N TRP A 21 -22.01 3.49 4.56
CA TRP A 21 -23.32 3.75 5.16
C TRP A 21 -24.46 3.11 4.35
N SER A 22 -24.45 3.22 3.02
CA SER A 22 -25.46 2.56 2.17
C SER A 22 -25.46 1.04 2.32
N LEU A 23 -24.29 0.40 2.45
CA LEU A 23 -24.19 -1.05 2.68
C LEU A 23 -24.79 -1.45 4.04
N VAL A 24 -24.56 -0.66 5.09
CA VAL A 24 -25.17 -0.86 6.41
C VAL A 24 -26.69 -0.73 6.37
N GLN A 25 -27.23 0.21 5.59
CA GLN A 25 -28.68 0.35 5.43
C GLN A 25 -29.33 -0.84 4.70
N ALA A 26 -28.59 -1.61 3.91
CA ALA A 26 -29.12 -2.75 3.15
C ALA A 26 -29.35 -4.00 4.02
N TYR A 27 -28.40 -4.34 4.91
CA TYR A 27 -28.46 -5.56 5.74
C TYR A 27 -28.64 -5.30 7.25
N GLY A 28 -28.66 -4.04 7.69
CA GLY A 28 -28.68 -3.70 9.12
C GLY A 28 -27.34 -3.94 9.82
N PHE A 29 -27.18 -3.33 10.99
CA PHE A 29 -25.89 -3.31 11.70
C PHE A 29 -25.45 -4.68 12.22
N ASP A 30 -26.41 -5.53 12.61
CA ASP A 30 -26.14 -6.80 13.30
C ASP A 30 -25.79 -7.95 12.33
N GLU A 31 -26.37 -7.94 11.12
CA GLU A 31 -26.18 -9.04 10.16
C GLU A 31 -25.05 -8.78 9.15
N ILE A 32 -24.69 -7.52 8.91
CA ILE A 32 -23.75 -7.15 7.84
C ILE A 32 -22.39 -7.84 7.98
N VAL A 33 -21.85 -7.94 9.20
CA VAL A 33 -20.54 -8.56 9.44
C VAL A 33 -20.59 -10.05 9.14
N ALA A 34 -21.66 -10.74 9.55
CA ALA A 34 -21.82 -12.16 9.32
C ALA A 34 -21.99 -12.48 7.83
N ILE A 35 -22.76 -11.66 7.10
CA ILE A 35 -22.97 -11.82 5.66
C ILE A 35 -21.68 -11.52 4.88
N ALA A 36 -21.02 -10.40 5.19
CA ALA A 36 -19.77 -10.01 4.52
C ALA A 36 -18.63 -11.01 4.78
N SER A 37 -18.60 -11.66 5.95
CA SER A 37 -17.57 -12.65 6.28
C SER A 37 -17.75 -13.98 5.53
N LYS A 38 -18.97 -14.33 5.11
CA LYS A 38 -19.26 -15.58 4.39
C LYS A 38 -18.81 -15.52 2.93
N ASP A 39 -19.06 -14.40 2.26
CA ASP A 39 -18.67 -14.20 0.86
C ASP A 39 -18.22 -12.74 0.64
N PRO A 40 -16.99 -12.40 1.08
CA PRO A 40 -16.48 -11.03 0.97
C PRO A 40 -16.37 -10.56 -0.48
N GLY A 41 -16.09 -11.48 -1.41
CA GLY A 41 -15.86 -11.19 -2.82
C GLY A 41 -17.13 -10.79 -3.56
N ASN A 42 -18.25 -11.47 -3.28
CA ASN A 42 -19.53 -11.17 -3.93
C ASN A 42 -20.47 -10.29 -3.10
N PHE A 43 -20.11 -9.94 -1.86
CA PHE A 43 -20.97 -9.16 -0.96
C PHE A 43 -21.59 -7.93 -1.62
N VAL A 44 -20.77 -7.06 -2.21
CA VAL A 44 -21.27 -5.83 -2.86
C VAL A 44 -22.04 -6.15 -4.14
N PHE A 45 -21.58 -7.12 -4.94
CA PHE A 45 -22.26 -7.54 -6.16
C PHE A 45 -23.65 -8.12 -5.89
N ASN A 46 -23.82 -8.86 -4.81
CA ASN A 46 -25.09 -9.44 -4.39
C ASN A 46 -26.09 -8.35 -3.99
N ILE A 47 -25.65 -7.33 -3.23
CA ILE A 47 -26.46 -6.16 -2.90
C ILE A 47 -26.86 -5.42 -4.19
N THR A 48 -25.89 -5.12 -5.05
CA THR A 48 -26.17 -4.41 -6.31
C THR A 48 -27.16 -5.18 -7.18
N ARG A 49 -27.02 -6.50 -7.27
CA ARG A 49 -27.97 -7.36 -8.00
C ARG A 49 -29.37 -7.27 -7.41
N GLN A 50 -29.49 -7.30 -6.09
CA GLN A 50 -30.77 -7.30 -5.39
C GLN A 50 -31.51 -5.97 -5.52
N TYR A 51 -30.80 -4.84 -5.40
CA TYR A 51 -31.43 -3.51 -5.32
C TYR A 51 -31.42 -2.72 -6.64
N VAL A 52 -30.49 -3.00 -7.56
CA VAL A 52 -30.31 -2.24 -8.82
C VAL A 52 -30.51 -3.11 -10.05
N GLY A 53 -30.15 -4.39 -9.95
CA GLY A 53 -30.32 -5.39 -11.01
C GLY A 53 -29.00 -5.79 -11.70
N GLN A 54 -29.11 -6.75 -12.63
CA GLN A 54 -27.94 -7.40 -13.24
C GLN A 54 -27.06 -6.47 -14.08
N TRP A 55 -27.66 -5.54 -14.83
CA TRP A 55 -26.91 -4.61 -15.69
C TRP A 55 -25.89 -3.78 -14.90
N ALA A 56 -26.20 -3.45 -13.64
CA ALA A 56 -25.32 -2.70 -12.76
C ALA A 56 -24.15 -3.57 -12.26
N VAL A 57 -24.39 -4.86 -12.01
CA VAL A 57 -23.35 -5.84 -11.67
C VAL A 57 -22.35 -5.98 -12.82
N ASP A 58 -22.83 -6.09 -14.05
CA ASP A 58 -21.97 -6.24 -15.23
C ASP A 58 -21.11 -4.98 -15.44
N THR A 59 -21.73 -3.80 -15.33
CA THR A 59 -21.04 -2.51 -15.41
C THR A 59 -19.99 -2.37 -14.31
N MET A 60 -20.36 -2.68 -13.07
CA MET A 60 -19.45 -2.65 -11.91
C MET A 60 -18.27 -3.60 -12.11
N SER A 61 -18.51 -4.79 -12.68
CA SER A 61 -17.47 -5.79 -12.95
C SER A 61 -16.44 -5.25 -13.95
N VAL A 62 -16.89 -4.63 -15.05
CA VAL A 62 -16.00 -4.03 -16.05
C VAL A 62 -15.17 -2.89 -15.43
N LEU A 63 -15.80 -2.02 -14.65
CA LEU A 63 -15.10 -0.93 -13.95
C LEU A 63 -14.08 -1.44 -12.94
N LEU A 64 -14.43 -2.47 -12.17
CA LEU A 64 -13.55 -3.10 -11.19
C LEU A 64 -12.31 -3.70 -11.87
N ILE A 65 -12.49 -4.50 -12.92
CA ILE A 65 -11.39 -5.11 -13.68
C ILE A 65 -10.47 -4.02 -14.26
N THR A 66 -11.06 -2.98 -14.85
CA THR A 66 -10.29 -1.86 -15.42
C THR A 66 -9.49 -1.12 -14.35
N SER A 67 -10.09 -0.87 -13.18
CA SER A 67 -9.41 -0.20 -12.07
C SER A 67 -8.26 -1.04 -11.48
N LEU A 68 -8.46 -2.36 -11.33
CA LEU A 68 -7.44 -3.29 -10.83
C LEU A 68 -6.27 -3.39 -11.80
N PHE A 69 -6.55 -3.43 -13.11
CA PHE A 69 -5.53 -3.39 -14.14
C PHE A 69 -4.71 -2.10 -14.07
N ALA A 70 -5.38 -0.93 -14.00
CA ALA A 70 -4.72 0.36 -13.89
C ALA A 70 -3.86 0.47 -12.61
N ALA A 71 -4.36 0.01 -11.47
CA ALA A 71 -3.63 0.00 -10.20
C ALA A 71 -2.39 -0.91 -10.28
N THR A 72 -2.54 -2.11 -10.85
CA THR A 72 -1.43 -3.07 -11.04
C THR A 72 -0.35 -2.48 -11.94
N LEU A 73 -0.74 -1.83 -13.04
CA LEU A 73 0.20 -1.15 -13.94
C LEU A 73 0.93 -0.01 -13.24
N ALA A 74 0.25 0.77 -12.40
CA ALA A 74 0.87 1.83 -11.62
C ALA A 74 1.90 1.27 -10.60
N PHE A 75 1.57 0.17 -9.92
CA PHE A 75 2.51 -0.51 -9.01
C PHE A 75 3.71 -1.08 -9.75
N HIS A 76 3.51 -1.75 -10.89
CA HIS A 76 4.58 -2.30 -11.71
C HIS A 76 5.60 -1.21 -12.12
N ASN A 77 5.09 -0.05 -12.53
CA ASN A 77 5.91 1.11 -12.87
C ASN A 77 6.66 1.69 -11.67
N ASN A 78 6.00 1.79 -10.51
CA ASN A 78 6.63 2.29 -9.28
C ASN A 78 7.75 1.36 -8.82
N ILE A 79 7.47 0.05 -8.73
CA ILE A 79 8.46 -0.96 -8.30
C ILE A 79 9.67 -0.93 -9.21
N SER A 80 9.48 -0.87 -10.53
CA SER A 80 10.60 -0.78 -11.48
C SER A 80 11.49 0.43 -11.24
N ARG A 81 10.92 1.60 -10.91
CA ARG A 81 11.66 2.83 -10.58
C ARG A 81 12.35 2.76 -9.22
N TYR A 82 11.74 2.11 -8.23
CA TYR A 82 12.36 1.89 -6.93
C TYR A 82 13.54 0.92 -7.04
N LEU A 83 13.37 -0.21 -7.73
CA LEU A 83 14.45 -1.16 -8.00
C LEU A 83 15.60 -0.49 -8.74
N PHE A 84 15.32 0.29 -9.78
CA PHE A 84 16.33 1.07 -10.50
C PHE A 84 17.11 2.00 -9.56
N SER A 85 16.41 2.77 -8.71
CA SER A 85 17.05 3.74 -7.80
C SER A 85 17.92 3.04 -6.75
N ILE A 86 17.42 1.96 -6.14
CA ILE A 86 18.14 1.15 -5.16
C ILE A 86 19.37 0.47 -5.79
N SER A 87 19.26 0.03 -7.05
CA SER A 87 20.37 -0.56 -7.81
C SER A 87 21.47 0.46 -8.10
N ARG A 88 21.08 1.69 -8.45
CA ARG A 88 22.00 2.80 -8.70
C ARG A 88 22.80 3.16 -7.44
N ASP A 89 22.18 3.03 -6.27
CA ASP A 89 22.83 3.26 -4.96
C ASP A 89 23.66 2.04 -4.48
N GLY A 90 23.81 1.02 -5.33
CA GLY A 90 24.67 -0.14 -5.08
C GLY A 90 24.19 -1.06 -3.95
N LEU A 91 22.87 -1.12 -3.72
CA LEU A 91 22.25 -2.01 -2.73
C LEU A 91 21.92 -3.39 -3.32
N ILE A 92 21.63 -3.45 -4.63
CA ILE A 92 21.31 -4.69 -5.37
C ILE A 92 22.12 -4.77 -6.67
N TRP A 93 21.83 -5.75 -7.54
CA TRP A 93 22.57 -5.96 -8.79
C TRP A 93 22.61 -4.72 -9.69
N LYS A 94 23.81 -4.29 -10.07
CA LYS A 94 24.04 -3.09 -10.91
C LYS A 94 23.33 -3.15 -12.26
N GLU A 95 23.11 -4.35 -12.80
CA GLU A 95 22.41 -4.56 -14.08
C GLU A 95 20.97 -4.03 -14.11
N LEU A 96 20.34 -3.91 -12.94
CA LEU A 96 18.98 -3.37 -12.80
C LEU A 96 18.92 -1.83 -12.88
N CYS A 97 20.07 -1.14 -12.83
CA CYS A 97 20.14 0.31 -13.07
C CYS A 97 20.37 0.65 -14.56
N LYS A 98 20.23 -0.31 -15.48
CA LYS A 98 20.28 -0.03 -16.92
C LYS A 98 18.91 0.42 -17.43
N THR A 99 18.89 1.51 -18.18
CA THR A 99 17.70 2.01 -18.88
C THR A 99 17.69 1.60 -20.34
N HIS A 100 16.52 1.57 -20.96
CA HIS A 100 16.37 1.34 -22.39
C HIS A 100 17.02 2.50 -23.17
N PRO A 101 17.79 2.25 -24.24
CA PRO A 101 18.54 3.29 -24.96
C PRO A 101 17.67 4.43 -25.52
N THR A 102 16.45 4.12 -25.97
CA THR A 102 15.54 5.09 -26.62
C THR A 102 14.50 5.70 -25.68
N ASN A 103 13.91 4.89 -24.78
CA ASN A 103 12.77 5.29 -23.97
C ASN A 103 13.19 5.67 -22.54
N CYS A 104 14.46 5.48 -22.19
CA CYS A 104 15.02 5.69 -20.85
C CYS A 104 14.26 4.95 -19.73
N THR A 105 13.57 3.86 -20.06
CA THR A 105 12.78 3.07 -19.09
C THR A 105 13.65 1.99 -18.41
N PRO A 106 13.45 1.70 -17.12
CA PRO A 106 14.21 0.67 -16.39
C PRO A 106 13.69 -0.74 -16.76
N HIS A 107 13.97 -1.18 -18.00
CA HIS A 107 13.42 -2.42 -18.56
C HIS A 107 13.88 -3.67 -17.80
N ASN A 108 15.15 -3.75 -17.39
CA ASN A 108 15.66 -4.89 -16.62
C ASN A 108 14.93 -5.08 -15.27
N ALA A 109 14.66 -3.98 -14.57
CA ALA A 109 13.91 -4.01 -13.31
C ALA A 109 12.45 -4.44 -13.54
N SER A 110 11.83 -3.96 -14.61
CA SER A 110 10.47 -4.33 -15.02
C SER A 110 10.37 -5.83 -15.35
N HIS A 111 11.27 -6.34 -16.18
CA HIS A 111 11.30 -7.76 -16.55
C HIS A 111 11.54 -8.66 -15.35
N LEU A 112 12.49 -8.32 -14.47
CA LEU A 112 12.74 -9.07 -13.25
C LEU A 112 11.46 -9.17 -12.40
N HIS A 113 10.77 -8.05 -12.19
CA HIS A 113 9.54 -8.03 -11.40
C HIS A 113 8.43 -8.87 -12.05
N SER A 114 8.23 -8.75 -13.36
CA SER A 114 7.26 -9.56 -14.10
C SER A 114 7.56 -11.06 -14.02
N VAL A 115 8.83 -11.45 -14.16
CA VAL A 115 9.24 -12.87 -14.06
C VAL A 115 9.00 -13.40 -12.66
N ILE A 116 9.35 -12.63 -11.61
CA ILE A 116 9.09 -13.04 -10.22
C ILE A 116 7.60 -13.26 -9.98
N LEU A 117 6.75 -12.32 -10.42
CA LEU A 117 5.30 -12.45 -10.30
C LEU A 117 4.76 -13.66 -11.06
N LEU A 118 5.23 -13.88 -12.29
CA LEU A 118 4.80 -15.00 -13.12
C LEU A 118 5.19 -16.34 -12.48
N LEU A 119 6.41 -16.45 -11.96
CA LEU A 119 6.87 -17.66 -11.26
C LEU A 119 6.07 -17.92 -9.98
N LEU A 120 5.75 -16.87 -9.23
CA LEU A 120 4.97 -16.99 -8.01
C LEU A 120 3.53 -17.46 -8.30
N LEU A 121 2.90 -16.90 -9.33
CA LEU A 121 1.59 -17.33 -9.80
C LEU A 121 1.61 -18.76 -10.36
N ALA A 122 2.60 -19.10 -11.19
CA ALA A 122 2.74 -20.45 -11.75
C ALA A 122 2.98 -21.50 -10.65
N GLY A 123 3.82 -21.18 -9.67
CA GLY A 123 4.08 -22.04 -8.51
C GLY A 123 2.81 -22.29 -7.69
N MET A 124 2.01 -21.25 -7.44
CA MET A 124 0.74 -21.41 -6.73
C MET A 124 -0.30 -22.18 -7.53
N GLY A 125 -0.40 -21.94 -8.83
CA GLY A 125 -1.26 -22.71 -9.72
C GLY A 125 -0.89 -24.20 -9.72
N SER A 126 0.39 -24.54 -9.66
CA SER A 126 0.85 -25.93 -9.56
C SER A 126 0.56 -26.60 -8.21
N ALA A 127 0.33 -25.80 -7.17
CA ALA A 127 0.01 -26.26 -5.82
C ALA A 127 -1.50 -26.19 -5.50
N GLU A 128 -2.34 -25.83 -6.48
CA GLU A 128 -3.80 -25.65 -6.33
C GLU A 128 -4.18 -24.66 -5.20
N LEU A 129 -3.28 -23.71 -4.90
CA LEU A 129 -3.50 -22.70 -3.87
C LEU A 129 -4.28 -21.51 -4.44
N ASP A 130 -5.32 -21.08 -3.73
CA ASP A 130 -6.10 -19.90 -4.11
C ASP A 130 -5.23 -18.62 -3.98
N PRO A 131 -4.92 -17.93 -5.11
CA PRO A 131 -4.14 -16.69 -5.10
C PRO A 131 -4.83 -15.56 -4.33
N MET A 132 -6.17 -15.56 -4.28
CA MET A 132 -6.94 -14.52 -3.63
C MET A 132 -6.76 -14.55 -2.10
N VAL A 133 -6.68 -15.76 -1.54
CA VAL A 133 -6.43 -15.94 -0.10
C VAL A 133 -4.95 -15.73 0.23
N HIS A 134 -4.06 -16.36 -0.52
CA HIS A 134 -2.65 -16.47 -0.11
C HIS A 134 -1.76 -15.33 -0.60
N ILE A 135 -2.05 -14.71 -1.75
CA ILE A 135 -1.31 -13.53 -2.23
C ILE A 135 -2.06 -12.27 -1.84
N PHE A 136 -3.34 -12.16 -2.20
CA PHE A 136 -4.05 -10.90 -2.11
C PHE A 136 -4.39 -10.52 -0.66
N ALA A 137 -5.00 -11.40 0.13
CA ALA A 137 -5.36 -11.08 1.52
C ALA A 137 -4.12 -10.86 2.41
N ILE A 138 -3.17 -11.80 2.40
CA ILE A 138 -1.92 -11.68 3.16
C ILE A 138 -1.07 -10.51 2.65
N GLY A 139 -0.93 -10.38 1.33
CA GLY A 139 -0.16 -9.31 0.69
C GLY A 139 -0.74 -7.93 0.96
N SER A 140 -2.07 -7.79 1.02
CA SER A 140 -2.74 -6.54 1.44
C SER A 140 -2.36 -6.17 2.86
N ALA A 141 -2.43 -7.11 3.81
CA ALA A 141 -2.03 -6.86 5.20
C ALA A 141 -0.57 -6.40 5.32
N VAL A 142 0.34 -7.07 4.59
CA VAL A 142 1.76 -6.68 4.52
C VAL A 142 1.91 -5.28 3.90
N ALA A 143 1.27 -5.02 2.76
CA ALA A 143 1.36 -3.76 2.04
C ALA A 143 0.85 -2.59 2.89
N THR A 144 -0.30 -2.75 3.55
CA THR A 144 -0.87 -1.74 4.46
C THR A 144 0.11 -1.40 5.58
N LEU A 145 0.65 -2.40 6.28
CA LEU A 145 1.62 -2.16 7.36
C LEU A 145 2.89 -1.49 6.86
N CYS A 146 3.46 -1.95 5.74
CA CYS A 146 4.64 -1.36 5.14
C CYS A 146 4.42 0.11 4.76
N ILE A 147 3.27 0.45 4.17
CA ILE A 147 2.92 1.83 3.80
C ILE A 147 2.74 2.70 5.04
N LEU A 148 2.07 2.21 6.09
CA LEU A 148 1.88 2.97 7.32
C LEU A 148 3.21 3.27 8.02
N ILE A 149 4.11 2.29 8.08
CA ILE A 149 5.45 2.47 8.66
C ILE A 149 6.29 3.43 7.82
N LEU A 150 6.21 3.32 6.48
CA LEU A 150 6.87 4.25 5.57
C LEU A 150 6.36 5.68 5.78
N GLN A 151 5.04 5.87 5.87
CA GLN A 151 4.42 7.18 6.10
C GLN A 151 4.82 7.76 7.46
N LEU A 152 4.83 6.95 8.51
CA LEU A 152 5.33 7.33 9.83
C LEU A 152 6.79 7.78 9.77
N GLY A 153 7.64 7.02 9.07
CA GLY A 153 9.04 7.35 8.85
C GLY A 153 9.23 8.65 8.08
N VAL A 154 8.41 8.90 7.05
CA VAL A 154 8.41 10.15 6.28
C VAL A 154 8.00 11.32 7.16
N SER A 155 6.93 11.20 7.97
CA SER A 155 6.53 12.26 8.90
C SER A 155 7.64 12.57 9.92
N ALA A 156 8.29 11.54 10.48
CA ALA A 156 9.44 11.73 11.37
C ALA A 156 10.63 12.39 10.66
N ALA A 157 10.93 12.00 9.43
CA ALA A 157 12.00 12.57 8.63
C ALA A 157 11.77 14.06 8.34
N VAL A 158 10.53 14.47 8.04
CA VAL A 158 10.17 15.88 7.83
C VAL A 158 10.44 16.71 9.09
N VAL A 159 10.01 16.23 10.27
CA VAL A 159 10.26 16.93 11.54
C VAL A 159 11.76 17.06 11.81
N LEU A 160 12.53 15.99 11.60
CA LEU A 160 13.99 16.01 11.82
C LEU A 160 14.72 16.90 10.80
N PHE A 161 14.24 16.97 9.56
CA PHE A 161 14.82 17.79 8.51
C PHE A 161 14.67 19.28 8.82
N PHE A 162 13.45 19.73 9.13
CA PHE A 162 13.18 21.14 9.42
C PHE A 162 13.64 21.59 10.82
N ARG A 163 14.00 20.66 11.71
CA ARG A 163 14.78 21.01 12.91
C ARG A 163 16.21 21.46 12.58
N ARG A 164 16.74 21.10 11.41
CA ARG A 164 18.12 21.42 10.97
C ARG A 164 18.16 22.49 9.89
N VAL A 165 17.06 22.70 9.16
CA VAL A 165 16.96 23.64 8.04
C VAL A 165 15.93 24.71 8.38
N ALA A 166 16.36 25.98 8.38
CA ALA A 166 15.45 27.11 8.54
C ALA A 166 14.53 27.21 7.31
N THR A 167 13.23 27.46 7.55
CA THR A 167 12.23 27.70 6.51
C THR A 167 11.34 28.87 6.92
N ASP A 168 10.84 29.60 5.94
CA ASP A 168 9.83 30.66 6.11
C ASP A 168 8.40 30.07 6.17
N ASP A 169 8.24 28.76 6.00
CA ASP A 169 6.95 28.09 6.09
C ASP A 169 6.36 28.13 7.50
N SER A 170 5.03 28.09 7.59
CA SER A 170 4.32 28.10 8.87
C SER A 170 4.73 26.93 9.76
N ARG A 171 4.97 27.21 11.05
CA ARG A 171 5.21 26.19 12.09
C ARG A 171 4.14 25.10 12.12
N PHE A 172 2.91 25.43 11.70
CA PHE A 172 1.84 24.44 11.61
C PHE A 172 2.12 23.37 10.55
N GLN A 173 2.59 23.77 9.37
CA GLN A 173 2.85 22.85 8.26
C GLN A 173 4.09 22.00 8.48
N VAL A 174 5.08 22.56 9.18
CA VAL A 174 6.41 21.97 9.33
C VAL A 174 6.53 21.08 10.57
N PHE A 175 5.79 21.39 11.63
CA PHE A 175 5.89 20.69 12.91
C PHE A 175 4.58 20.05 13.34
N TRP A 176 3.50 20.82 13.47
CA TRP A 176 2.23 20.32 14.01
C TRP A 176 1.54 19.31 13.11
N ALA A 177 1.46 19.58 11.81
CA ALA A 177 0.82 18.66 10.86
C ALA A 177 1.58 17.32 10.76
N PRO A 178 2.92 17.27 10.62
CA PRO A 178 3.67 16.02 10.69
C PRO A 178 3.54 15.30 12.03
N LEU A 179 3.54 16.02 13.16
CA LEU A 179 3.40 15.43 14.49
C LEU A 179 2.04 14.75 14.67
N LEU A 180 0.96 15.43 14.24
CA LEU A 180 -0.39 14.87 14.24
C LEU A 180 -0.46 13.62 13.34
N SER A 181 0.15 13.67 12.16
CA SER A 181 0.28 12.51 11.28
C SER A 181 1.00 11.34 11.97
N MET A 182 2.10 11.59 12.68
CA MET A 182 2.81 10.54 13.42
C MET A 182 1.92 9.87 14.48
N ILE A 183 1.17 10.66 15.25
CA ILE A 183 0.25 10.13 16.27
C ILE A 183 -0.84 9.27 15.60
N CYS A 184 -1.51 9.82 14.58
CA CYS A 184 -2.56 9.09 13.85
C CYS A 184 -2.03 7.80 13.21
N MET A 185 -0.87 7.84 12.54
CA MET A 185 -0.27 6.65 11.93
C MET A 185 0.12 5.61 12.97
N THR A 186 0.65 6.03 14.12
CA THR A 186 0.98 5.12 15.23
C THR A 186 -0.27 4.43 15.78
N LEU A 187 -1.35 5.19 16.00
CA LEU A 187 -2.63 4.63 16.44
C LEU A 187 -3.19 3.63 15.41
N THR A 188 -3.15 3.98 14.12
CA THR A 188 -3.59 3.09 13.03
C THR A 188 -2.75 1.81 12.98
N ILE A 189 -1.42 1.89 13.14
CA ILE A 189 -0.57 0.71 13.19
C ILE A 189 -0.97 -0.21 14.35
N ILE A 190 -1.21 0.33 15.54
CA ILE A 190 -1.67 -0.45 16.70
C ILE A 190 -3.02 -1.13 16.40
N LEU A 191 -3.97 -0.40 15.81
CA LEU A 191 -5.27 -0.95 15.43
C LEU A 191 -5.15 -2.07 14.39
N VAL A 192 -4.32 -1.87 13.37
CA VAL A 192 -4.08 -2.88 12.33
C VAL A 192 -3.44 -4.13 12.93
N VAL A 193 -2.41 -3.98 13.77
CA VAL A 193 -1.75 -5.13 14.42
C VAL A 193 -2.73 -5.92 15.29
N ASN A 194 -3.58 -5.22 16.04
CA ASN A 194 -4.59 -5.87 16.88
C ASN A 194 -5.72 -6.54 16.06
N ASN A 195 -5.99 -6.07 14.84
CA ASN A 195 -7.04 -6.59 13.95
C ASN A 195 -6.48 -7.27 12.70
N LEU A 196 -5.26 -7.79 12.78
CA LEU A 196 -4.57 -8.44 11.64
C LEU A 196 -5.33 -9.63 11.07
N GLN A 197 -6.06 -10.35 11.93
CA GLN A 197 -6.89 -11.47 11.51
C GLN A 197 -8.02 -11.01 10.58
N SER A 198 -8.67 -9.88 10.89
CA SER A 198 -9.72 -9.31 10.04
C SER A 198 -9.17 -8.83 8.70
N LEU A 199 -7.91 -8.38 8.66
CA LEU A 199 -7.29 -7.86 7.45
C LEU A 199 -6.71 -8.95 6.54
N SER A 200 -6.16 -10.01 7.13
CA SER A 200 -5.55 -11.14 6.41
C SER A 200 -6.51 -12.29 6.13
N GLY A 201 -7.68 -12.30 6.77
CA GLY A 201 -8.65 -13.40 6.68
C GLY A 201 -8.18 -14.72 7.31
N SER A 202 -7.08 -14.72 8.08
CA SER A 202 -6.46 -15.94 8.61
C SER A 202 -5.88 -15.74 10.01
N ASP A 203 -6.04 -16.73 10.89
CA ASP A 203 -5.42 -16.76 12.23
C ASP A 203 -4.08 -17.51 12.26
N SER A 204 -3.47 -17.76 11.10
CA SER A 204 -2.24 -18.54 11.02
C SER A 204 -1.07 -17.87 11.76
N ARG A 205 -0.14 -18.71 12.26
CA ARG A 205 1.10 -18.25 12.91
C ARG A 205 1.91 -17.31 12.00
N VAL A 206 1.85 -17.53 10.69
CA VAL A 206 2.54 -16.71 9.67
C VAL A 206 2.02 -15.28 9.68
N VAL A 207 0.70 -15.07 9.77
CA VAL A 207 0.09 -13.73 9.84
C VAL A 207 0.56 -12.98 11.09
N LYS A 208 0.61 -13.65 12.25
CA LYS A 208 1.06 -13.04 13.50
C LYS A 208 2.54 -12.62 13.47
N MET A 209 3.34 -13.22 12.59
CA MET A 209 4.75 -12.87 12.40
C MET A 209 4.97 -11.70 11.45
N ILE A 210 3.96 -11.27 10.68
CA ILE A 210 4.08 -10.19 9.69
C ILE A 210 4.65 -8.89 10.32
N PRO A 211 4.12 -8.37 11.45
CA PRO A 211 4.64 -7.13 12.03
C PRO A 211 6.11 -7.24 12.45
N TRP A 212 6.48 -8.39 13.02
CA TRP A 212 7.85 -8.66 13.46
C TRP A 212 8.82 -8.74 12.29
N PHE A 213 8.41 -9.38 11.19
CA PHE A 213 9.20 -9.43 9.97
C PHE A 213 9.41 -8.04 9.38
N ILE A 214 8.35 -7.22 9.29
CA ILE A 214 8.45 -5.85 8.79
C ILE A 214 9.34 -5.00 9.71
N ALA A 215 9.19 -5.12 11.03
CA ALA A 215 10.03 -4.43 12.01
C ALA A 215 11.51 -4.83 11.85
N ALA A 216 11.80 -6.13 11.65
CA ALA A 216 13.14 -6.61 11.40
C ALA A 216 13.74 -6.03 10.11
N CYS A 217 12.96 -5.97 9.02
CA CYS A 217 13.39 -5.35 7.77
C CYS A 217 13.65 -3.84 7.94
N ALA A 218 12.79 -3.13 8.67
CA ALA A 218 12.96 -1.70 8.94
C ALA A 218 14.24 -1.43 9.77
N LEU A 219 14.48 -2.23 10.81
CA LEU A 219 15.69 -2.14 11.64
C LEU A 219 16.95 -2.49 10.85
N ALA A 220 16.91 -3.52 10.00
CA ALA A 220 18.01 -3.88 9.12
C ALA A 220 18.33 -2.75 8.14
N GLY A 221 17.30 -2.14 7.53
CA GLY A 221 17.44 -0.98 6.66
C GLY A 221 18.07 0.21 7.37
N TYR A 222 17.62 0.52 8.59
CA TYR A 222 18.20 1.58 9.42
C TYR A 222 19.67 1.29 9.77
N GLY A 223 19.99 0.05 10.16
CA GLY A 223 21.35 -0.38 10.46
C GLY A 223 22.30 -0.29 9.26
N MET A 224 21.83 -0.66 8.06
CA MET A 224 22.60 -0.50 6.82
C MET A 224 22.85 0.98 6.48
N SER A 225 21.87 1.85 6.73
CA SER A 225 22.00 3.30 6.53
C SER A 225 23.10 3.90 7.42
N LEU A 226 23.14 3.52 8.70
CA LEU A 226 24.17 3.98 9.63
C LEU A 226 25.59 3.55 9.22
N LYS A 227 25.77 2.29 8.80
CA LYS A 227 27.07 1.75 8.38
C LYS A 227 27.64 2.46 7.15
N ARG A 228 26.78 2.92 6.24
CA ARG A 228 27.22 3.55 4.97
C ARG A 228 27.54 5.03 5.08
N GLY A 229 27.38 5.66 6.26
CA GLY A 229 27.80 7.05 6.48
C GLY A 229 27.33 7.98 5.38
N MET A 230 26.07 7.83 4.92
CA MET A 230 25.53 8.66 3.86
C MET A 230 25.57 10.11 4.35
N LYS A 231 26.56 10.88 3.88
CA LYS A 231 26.54 12.32 4.02
C LYS A 231 25.30 12.78 3.29
N VAL A 232 24.24 13.09 4.05
CA VAL A 232 23.07 13.81 3.53
C VAL A 232 23.65 15.11 2.98
N ALA A 233 23.84 15.17 1.67
CA ALA A 233 24.23 16.39 1.00
C ALA A 233 23.07 17.35 1.21
N VAL A 234 23.16 18.18 2.25
CA VAL A 234 22.26 19.30 2.44
C VAL A 234 22.49 20.16 1.21
N ILE A 235 21.54 20.12 0.28
CA ILE A 235 21.51 21.01 -0.87
C ILE A 235 21.37 22.41 -0.27
N LYS A 236 22.50 23.09 -0.08
CA LYS A 236 22.51 24.52 0.17
C LYS A 236 21.94 25.16 -1.09
N LYS A 237 20.78 25.80 -0.94
CA LYS A 237 20.27 26.75 -1.94
C LYS A 237 21.26 27.91 -2.08
#